data_AF-A0A0B1SHL2-F1
#
_entry.id   AF-A0A0B1SHL2-F1
#
_cell.length_a   1.000
_cell.length_b   1.000
_cell.length_c   1.000
_cell.angle_alpha   90.00
_cell.angle_beta   90.00
_cell.angle_gamma   90.00
#
_symmetry.space_group_name_H-M   'P 1'
#
loop_
_entity.id
_entity.type
_entity.pdbx_description
1 polymer ?
#
loop_
_entity_poly.entity_id
_entity_poly.type
_entity_poly.pdbx_seq_one_letter_code
_entity_poly.pdbx_strand_id
1 'polypeptide(L)'
;MGNHELYMRRRKPDTIEVQQMKQQAREERALKLAEQERLNKEMSAREQAEARQREAEDRMRRMAEDMERAKRELLEAQNTIQNLEKQLRQLQLAKEALENKEVELRELTAQLQSEKMMSDEERRKLRDEVAQRENEVQEMRSEVQRQTEVTHRLQDEIEMARREAISKTSVVNHTTHAKEALENKEVELRELTAQLQSEKMMSDEERRKLRDEVAQRENEVQEMRSEVQRQTEVTHRLQDEIEMARREAISKTSVVNHTTHITHTMLTREENHTDEDENFATDLTNEADQHVPQRELDRVTAAEQNQSIKTKLEMLTRELEVVKDERAVPDYDVLHMENKRAGRDKYKTLRQIRGGNTKRRIDQYENM
;
A
#
# COMPACT_ATOMS: atom_id res chain seq x y z
N MET A 1 28.70 38.79 44.21
CA MET A 1 29.87 37.86 44.29
C MET A 1 29.73 36.61 43.41
N GLY A 2 28.60 35.88 43.46
CA GLY A 2 28.48 34.53 42.87
C GLY A 2 28.88 34.35 41.40
N ASN A 3 28.77 35.37 40.53
CA ASN A 3 29.20 35.23 39.14
C ASN A 3 30.73 35.07 38.99
N HIS A 4 31.51 35.70 39.88
CA HIS A 4 32.97 35.51 39.99
C HIS A 4 33.29 34.11 40.51
N GLU A 5 32.63 33.67 41.58
CA GLU A 5 32.82 32.34 42.15
C GLU A 5 32.56 31.22 41.13
N LEU A 6 31.41 31.29 40.42
CA LEU A 6 31.09 30.36 39.33
C LEU A 6 32.08 30.47 38.16
N TYR A 7 32.63 31.65 37.88
CA TYR A 7 33.68 31.86 36.90
C TYR A 7 35.00 31.18 37.31
N MET A 8 35.35 31.16 38.59
CA MET A 8 36.50 30.40 39.11
C MET A 8 36.23 28.89 39.14
N ARG A 9 35.04 28.46 39.58
CA ARG A 9 34.63 27.04 39.60
C ARG A 9 34.69 26.41 38.21
N ARG A 10 34.23 27.12 37.17
CA ARG A 10 34.27 26.66 35.75
C ARG A 10 35.67 26.52 35.16
N ARG A 11 36.72 26.95 35.88
CA ARG A 11 38.12 26.88 35.44
C ARG A 11 38.94 25.82 36.18
N LYS A 12 38.46 25.37 37.33
CA LYS A 12 39.04 24.25 38.08
C LYS A 12 38.45 22.95 37.52
N PRO A 13 39.12 21.79 37.65
CA PRO A 13 38.53 20.50 37.28
C PRO A 13 37.19 20.29 37.99
N ASP A 14 36.26 19.58 37.34
CA ASP A 14 34.96 19.25 37.95
C ASP A 14 35.17 18.51 39.29
N THR A 15 34.39 18.86 40.31
CA THR A 15 34.35 18.09 41.57
C THR A 15 33.81 16.69 41.32
N ILE A 16 34.15 15.73 42.19
CA ILE A 16 33.75 14.32 42.05
C ILE A 16 32.22 14.20 41.89
N GLU A 17 31.45 14.95 42.68
CA GLU A 17 29.99 15.05 42.57
C GLU A 17 29.53 15.50 41.17
N VAL A 18 30.14 16.54 40.60
CA VAL A 18 29.78 17.04 39.27
C VAL A 18 30.17 16.03 38.18
N GLN A 19 31.25 15.27 38.37
CA GLN A 19 31.63 14.18 37.46
C GLN A 19 30.59 13.03 37.53
N GLN A 20 30.18 12.62 38.74
CA GLN A 20 29.14 11.61 38.95
C GLN A 20 27.81 12.04 38.34
N MET A 21 27.36 13.27 38.58
CA MET A 21 26.14 13.82 37.97
C MET A 21 26.20 13.83 36.44
N LYS A 22 27.36 14.18 35.84
CA LYS A 22 27.55 14.12 34.38
C LYS A 22 27.55 12.70 33.84
N GLN A 23 28.12 11.74 34.57
CA GLN A 23 28.11 10.33 34.21
C GLN A 23 26.68 9.77 34.27
N GLN A 24 25.98 9.94 35.38
CA GLN A 24 24.59 9.52 35.54
C GLN A 24 23.68 10.12 34.46
N ALA A 25 23.79 11.42 34.20
CA ALA A 25 23.01 12.08 33.14
C ALA A 25 23.34 11.57 31.73
N ARG A 26 24.54 11.04 31.49
CA ARG A 26 24.92 10.40 30.22
C ARG A 26 24.34 8.98 30.12
N GLU A 27 24.40 8.22 31.20
CA GLU A 27 23.84 6.86 31.29
C GLU A 27 22.32 6.87 31.15
N GLU A 28 21.61 7.75 31.88
CA GLU A 28 20.16 7.94 31.75
C GLU A 28 19.72 8.34 30.33
N ARG A 29 20.51 9.20 29.66
CA ARG A 29 20.24 9.58 28.25
C ARG A 29 20.45 8.42 27.30
N ALA A 30 21.49 7.60 27.51
CA ALA A 30 21.75 6.41 26.71
C ALA A 30 20.66 5.35 26.89
N LEU A 31 20.20 5.14 28.13
CA LEU A 31 19.08 4.24 28.45
C LEU A 31 17.78 4.69 27.78
N LYS A 32 17.41 5.98 27.89
CA LYS A 32 16.22 6.55 27.23
C LYS A 32 16.29 6.42 25.71
N LEU A 33 17.46 6.62 25.10
CA LEU A 33 17.63 6.47 23.66
C LEU A 33 17.48 4.99 23.24
N ALA A 34 18.08 4.05 23.98
CA ALA A 34 17.95 2.61 23.71
C ALA A 34 16.51 2.10 23.90
N GLU A 35 15.79 2.60 24.90
CA GLU A 35 14.37 2.34 25.11
C GLU A 35 13.53 2.86 23.93
N GLN A 36 13.75 4.11 23.51
CA GLN A 36 13.07 4.71 22.36
C GLN A 36 13.37 3.96 21.05
N GLU A 37 14.62 3.52 20.83
CA GLU A 37 14.97 2.67 19.68
C GLU A 37 14.27 1.31 19.73
N ARG A 38 14.13 0.70 20.92
CA ARG A 38 13.42 -0.58 21.08
C ARG A 38 11.93 -0.41 20.75
N LEU A 39 11.30 0.63 21.29
CA LEU A 39 9.90 0.97 21.02
C LEU A 39 9.67 1.29 19.53
N ASN A 40 10.57 2.04 18.88
CA ASN A 40 10.47 2.33 17.44
C ASN A 40 10.57 1.06 16.58
N LYS A 41 11.46 0.11 16.94
CA LYS A 41 11.54 -1.20 16.27
C LYS A 41 10.28 -2.03 16.46
N GLU A 42 9.73 -2.05 17.68
CA GLU A 42 8.48 -2.75 17.99
C GLU A 42 7.27 -2.15 17.25
N MET A 43 7.14 -0.82 17.24
CA MET A 43 6.09 -0.12 16.48
C MET A 43 6.19 -0.40 14.98
N SER A 44 7.38 -0.31 14.38
CA SER A 44 7.55 -0.58 12.94
C SER A 44 7.30 -2.05 12.58
N ALA A 45 7.71 -2.99 13.45
CA ALA A 45 7.40 -4.42 13.26
C ALA A 45 5.89 -4.68 13.34
N ARG A 46 5.19 -4.02 14.26
CA ARG A 46 3.74 -4.08 14.40
C ARG A 46 3.01 -3.47 13.22
N GLU A 47 3.43 -2.28 12.76
CA GLU A 47 2.87 -1.61 11.57
C GLU A 47 3.02 -2.50 10.32
N GLN A 48 4.17 -3.15 10.14
CA GLN A 48 4.37 -4.11 9.05
C GLN A 48 3.49 -5.36 9.18
N ALA A 49 3.23 -5.85 10.40
CA ALA A 49 2.33 -6.97 10.64
C ALA A 49 0.87 -6.60 10.34
N GLU A 50 0.40 -5.44 10.83
CA GLU A 50 -0.94 -4.90 10.59
C GLU A 50 -1.15 -4.60 9.08
N ALA A 51 -0.13 -4.09 8.38
CA ALA A 51 -0.17 -3.91 6.92
C ALA A 51 -0.32 -5.25 6.17
N ARG A 52 0.49 -6.27 6.51
CA ARG A 52 0.39 -7.61 5.91
C ARG A 52 -0.95 -8.28 6.19
N GLN A 53 -1.49 -8.11 7.40
CA GLN A 53 -2.82 -8.60 7.77
C GLN A 53 -3.88 -7.91 6.91
N ARG A 54 -3.86 -6.58 6.81
CA ARG A 54 -4.81 -5.81 6.01
C ARG A 54 -4.76 -6.19 4.52
N GLU A 55 -3.57 -6.37 3.96
CA GLU A 55 -3.43 -6.88 2.59
C GLU A 55 -4.00 -8.30 2.43
N ALA A 56 -3.84 -9.17 3.43
CA ALA A 56 -4.41 -10.51 3.39
C ALA A 56 -5.95 -10.47 3.47
N GLU A 57 -6.50 -9.62 4.33
CA GLU A 57 -7.95 -9.36 4.43
C GLU A 57 -8.51 -8.79 3.12
N ASP A 58 -7.84 -7.81 2.50
CA ASP A 58 -8.24 -7.24 1.20
C ASP A 58 -8.13 -8.28 0.07
N ARG A 59 -7.12 -9.16 0.08
CA ARG A 59 -7.02 -10.29 -0.87
C ARG A 59 -8.16 -11.29 -0.69
N MET A 60 -8.44 -11.70 0.55
CA MET A 60 -9.54 -12.62 0.88
C MET A 60 -10.89 -12.04 0.51
N ARG A 61 -11.09 -10.73 0.73
CA ARG A 61 -12.30 -10.02 0.33
C ARG A 61 -12.50 -10.03 -1.18
N ARG A 62 -11.46 -9.69 -1.98
CA ARG A 62 -11.55 -9.75 -3.45
C ARG A 62 -11.86 -11.16 -3.94
N MET A 63 -11.19 -12.18 -3.39
CA MET A 63 -11.46 -13.58 -3.72
C MET A 63 -12.90 -14.00 -3.38
N ALA A 64 -13.47 -13.50 -2.27
CA ALA A 64 -14.87 -13.73 -1.92
C ALA A 64 -15.83 -13.03 -2.89
N GLU A 65 -15.57 -11.78 -3.26
CA GLU A 65 -16.36 -11.03 -4.25
C GLU A 65 -16.31 -11.71 -5.64
N ASP A 66 -15.15 -12.23 -6.06
CA ASP A 66 -14.98 -12.98 -7.31
C ASP A 66 -15.69 -14.34 -7.28
N MET A 67 -15.59 -15.08 -6.17
CA MET A 67 -16.36 -16.32 -5.99
C MET A 67 -17.87 -16.08 -6.00
N GLU A 68 -18.35 -14.94 -5.48
CA GLU A 68 -19.78 -14.61 -5.53
C GLU A 68 -20.22 -14.27 -6.96
N ARG A 69 -19.41 -13.52 -7.72
CA ARG A 69 -19.65 -13.27 -9.16
C ARG A 69 -19.72 -14.57 -9.95
N ALA A 70 -18.74 -15.46 -9.79
CA ALA A 70 -18.70 -16.75 -10.47
C ALA A 70 -19.93 -17.62 -10.14
N LYS A 71 -20.43 -17.58 -8.90
CA LYS A 71 -21.67 -18.26 -8.50
C LYS A 71 -22.92 -17.67 -9.17
N ARG A 72 -23.00 -16.34 -9.35
CA ARG A 72 -24.11 -15.68 -10.06
C ARG A 72 -24.08 -16.01 -11.55
N GLU A 73 -22.92 -15.90 -12.20
CA GLU A 73 -22.72 -16.27 -13.61
C GLU A 73 -23.06 -17.75 -13.87
N LEU A 74 -22.69 -18.65 -12.95
CA LEU A 74 -23.07 -20.06 -13.01
C LEU A 74 -24.59 -20.27 -12.89
N LEU A 75 -25.27 -19.54 -11.99
CA LEU A 75 -26.73 -19.60 -11.84
C LEU A 75 -27.44 -19.07 -13.10
N GLU A 76 -26.96 -17.97 -13.67
CA GLU A 76 -27.48 -17.41 -14.92
C GLU A 76 -27.31 -18.39 -16.08
N ALA A 77 -26.12 -19.01 -16.22
CA ALA A 77 -25.88 -20.06 -17.20
C ALA A 77 -26.81 -21.29 -16.99
N GLN A 78 -27.03 -21.73 -15.75
CA GLN A 78 -27.97 -22.81 -15.46
C GLN A 78 -29.41 -22.45 -15.86
N ASN A 79 -29.85 -21.22 -15.62
CA ASN A 79 -31.18 -20.74 -16.01
C ASN A 79 -31.34 -20.64 -17.53
N THR A 80 -30.33 -20.17 -18.27
CA THR A 80 -30.38 -20.15 -19.75
C THR A 80 -30.46 -21.56 -20.30
N ILE A 81 -29.61 -22.48 -19.83
CA ILE A 81 -29.64 -23.92 -20.19
C ILE A 81 -31.06 -24.50 -19.99
N GLN A 82 -31.69 -24.29 -18.83
CA GLN A 82 -33.04 -24.80 -18.57
C GLN A 82 -34.11 -24.24 -19.52
N ASN A 83 -33.99 -22.97 -19.93
CA ASN A 83 -34.93 -22.37 -20.88
C ASN A 83 -34.73 -22.94 -22.30
N LEU A 84 -33.48 -23.17 -22.69
CA LEU A 84 -33.11 -23.75 -23.99
C LEU A 84 -33.52 -25.23 -24.08
N GLU A 85 -33.39 -26.00 -22.99
CA GLU A 85 -33.94 -27.36 -22.88
C GLU A 85 -35.48 -27.42 -22.95
N LYS A 86 -36.19 -26.35 -22.58
CA LYS A 86 -37.66 -26.26 -22.78
C LYS A 86 -37.99 -25.94 -24.24
N GLN A 87 -37.25 -25.03 -24.87
CA GLN A 87 -37.43 -24.69 -26.29
C GLN A 87 -37.14 -25.90 -27.20
N LEU A 88 -36.07 -26.65 -26.93
CA LEU A 88 -35.77 -27.91 -27.63
C LEU A 88 -36.90 -28.94 -27.51
N ARG A 89 -37.47 -29.11 -26.31
CA ARG A 89 -38.64 -29.99 -26.10
C ARG A 89 -39.89 -29.50 -26.85
N GLN A 90 -40.14 -28.20 -26.89
CA GLN A 90 -41.25 -27.64 -27.67
C GLN A 90 -41.06 -27.88 -29.18
N LEU A 91 -39.83 -27.72 -29.69
CA LEU A 91 -39.52 -27.97 -31.10
C LEU A 91 -39.63 -29.46 -31.47
N GLN A 92 -39.20 -30.36 -30.58
CA GLN A 92 -39.39 -31.80 -30.74
C GLN A 92 -40.88 -32.16 -30.87
N LEU A 93 -41.74 -31.65 -29.98
CA LEU A 93 -43.20 -31.86 -30.05
C LEU A 93 -43.81 -31.27 -31.32
N ALA A 94 -43.37 -30.08 -31.77
CA ALA A 94 -43.82 -29.48 -33.02
C ALA A 94 -43.43 -30.32 -34.25
N LYS A 95 -42.22 -30.91 -34.24
CA LYS A 95 -41.75 -31.83 -35.28
C LYS A 95 -42.55 -33.13 -35.31
N GLU A 96 -42.84 -33.74 -34.16
CA GLU A 96 -43.71 -34.92 -34.07
C GLU A 96 -45.14 -34.63 -34.58
N ALA A 97 -45.69 -33.46 -34.24
CA ALA A 97 -46.99 -33.03 -34.76
C ALA A 97 -47.01 -32.88 -36.29
N LEU A 98 -45.94 -32.32 -36.87
CA LEU A 98 -45.77 -32.24 -38.33
C LEU A 98 -45.62 -33.62 -38.96
N GLU A 99 -44.83 -34.53 -38.38
CA GLU A 99 -44.67 -35.91 -38.88
C GLU A 99 -46.02 -36.66 -38.90
N ASN A 100 -46.83 -36.53 -37.85
CA ASN A 100 -48.18 -37.09 -37.82
C ASN A 100 -49.09 -36.50 -38.93
N LYS A 101 -49.00 -35.19 -39.18
CA LYS A 101 -49.77 -34.52 -40.24
C LYS A 101 -49.31 -34.90 -41.66
N GLU A 102 -48.01 -35.16 -41.86
CA GLU A 102 -47.54 -35.77 -43.11
C GLU A 102 -48.07 -37.20 -43.31
N VAL A 103 -48.28 -37.97 -42.23
CA VAL A 103 -48.88 -39.32 -42.33
C VAL A 103 -50.36 -39.23 -42.69
N GLU A 104 -51.16 -38.40 -42.01
CA GLU A 104 -52.58 -38.15 -42.38
C GLU A 104 -52.71 -37.75 -43.86
N LEU A 105 -51.84 -36.87 -44.34
CA LEU A 105 -51.84 -36.42 -45.74
C LEU A 105 -51.47 -37.54 -46.72
N ARG A 106 -50.50 -38.39 -46.39
CA ARG A 106 -50.14 -39.57 -47.21
C ARG A 106 -51.32 -40.55 -47.29
N GLU A 107 -52.05 -40.77 -46.21
CA GLU A 107 -53.24 -41.64 -46.19
C GLU A 107 -54.38 -41.08 -47.05
N LEU A 108 -54.72 -39.80 -46.90
CA LEU A 108 -55.72 -39.13 -47.75
C LEU A 108 -55.35 -39.15 -49.24
N THR A 109 -54.06 -38.94 -49.54
CA THR A 109 -53.54 -39.00 -50.92
C THR A 109 -53.61 -40.43 -51.47
N ALA A 110 -53.30 -41.44 -50.66
CA ALA A 110 -53.43 -42.84 -51.05
C ALA A 110 -54.89 -43.24 -51.30
N GLN A 111 -55.83 -42.80 -50.45
CA GLN A 111 -57.28 -42.99 -50.65
C GLN A 111 -57.75 -42.36 -51.97
N LEU A 112 -57.35 -41.12 -52.25
CA LEU A 112 -57.67 -40.41 -53.50
C LEU A 112 -57.07 -41.08 -54.75
N GLN A 113 -55.92 -41.75 -54.63
CA GLN A 113 -55.30 -42.52 -55.72
C GLN A 113 -55.94 -43.91 -55.89
N SER A 114 -56.42 -44.50 -54.80
CA SER A 114 -56.94 -45.88 -54.79
C SER A 114 -58.40 -45.95 -55.21
N GLU A 115 -58.76 -45.62 -56.47
CA GLU A 115 -60.15 -45.90 -56.88
C GLU A 115 -60.50 -46.16 -58.34
N LYS A 116 -61.54 -47.00 -58.45
CA LYS A 116 -62.30 -47.36 -59.67
C LYS A 116 -63.83 -47.21 -59.48
N MET A 117 -64.30 -46.65 -58.34
CA MET A 117 -65.70 -46.73 -57.90
C MET A 117 -66.30 -45.44 -57.28
N MET A 118 -65.52 -44.40 -56.92
CA MET A 118 -66.09 -43.13 -56.41
C MET A 118 -66.91 -42.38 -57.47
N SER A 119 -67.90 -41.61 -57.00
CA SER A 119 -68.50 -40.55 -57.81
C SER A 119 -67.50 -39.42 -58.08
N ASP A 120 -67.56 -38.78 -59.24
CA ASP A 120 -66.73 -37.61 -59.57
C ASP A 120 -66.90 -36.46 -58.54
N GLU A 121 -68.05 -36.38 -57.89
CA GLU A 121 -68.34 -35.36 -56.86
C GLU A 121 -67.67 -35.65 -55.51
N GLU A 122 -67.53 -36.92 -55.14
CA GLU A 122 -66.81 -37.36 -53.94
C GLU A 122 -65.29 -37.22 -54.15
N ARG A 123 -64.81 -37.65 -55.32
CA ARG A 123 -63.42 -37.51 -55.75
C ARG A 123 -62.98 -36.04 -55.86
N ARG A 124 -63.91 -35.14 -56.20
CA ARG A 124 -63.66 -33.69 -56.16
C ARG A 124 -63.52 -33.18 -54.72
N LYS A 125 -64.40 -33.59 -53.80
CA LYS A 125 -64.30 -33.19 -52.39
C LYS A 125 -63.00 -33.69 -51.75
N LEU A 126 -62.61 -34.95 -51.96
CA LEU A 126 -61.31 -35.45 -51.49
C LEU A 126 -60.13 -34.69 -52.10
N ARG A 127 -60.22 -34.24 -53.36
CA ARG A 127 -59.17 -33.39 -53.97
C ARG A 127 -59.05 -32.03 -53.28
N ASP A 128 -60.18 -31.37 -53.04
CA ASP A 128 -60.21 -30.06 -52.40
C ASP A 128 -59.71 -30.16 -50.93
N GLU A 129 -60.04 -31.26 -50.22
CA GLU A 129 -59.56 -31.55 -48.87
C GLU A 129 -58.06 -31.92 -48.83
N VAL A 130 -57.56 -32.74 -49.76
CA VAL A 130 -56.12 -33.04 -49.90
C VAL A 130 -55.35 -31.75 -50.17
N ALA A 131 -55.80 -30.91 -51.11
CA ALA A 131 -55.13 -29.64 -51.41
C ALA A 131 -55.11 -28.68 -50.21
N GLN A 132 -56.15 -28.68 -49.37
CA GLN A 132 -56.15 -27.92 -48.13
C GLN A 132 -55.11 -28.47 -47.13
N ARG A 133 -55.06 -29.80 -46.93
CA ARG A 133 -54.08 -30.42 -46.02
C ARG A 133 -52.64 -30.34 -46.53
N GLU A 134 -52.42 -30.34 -47.84
CA GLU A 134 -51.10 -30.06 -48.46
C GLU A 134 -50.60 -28.67 -48.06
N ASN A 135 -51.46 -27.64 -48.17
CA ASN A 135 -51.11 -26.28 -47.75
C ASN A 135 -50.83 -26.19 -46.24
N GLU A 136 -51.68 -26.77 -45.38
CA GLU A 136 -51.49 -26.80 -43.92
C GLU A 136 -50.15 -27.48 -43.53
N VAL A 137 -49.84 -28.64 -44.14
CA VAL A 137 -48.57 -29.35 -43.94
C VAL A 137 -47.39 -28.53 -44.45
N GLN A 138 -47.52 -27.84 -45.58
CA GLN A 138 -46.45 -27.04 -46.16
C GLN A 138 -46.14 -25.78 -45.32
N GLU A 139 -47.16 -25.11 -44.77
CA GLU A 139 -46.99 -24.02 -43.81
C GLU A 139 -46.27 -24.50 -42.54
N MET A 140 -46.75 -25.59 -41.91
CA MET A 140 -46.08 -26.18 -40.74
C MET A 140 -44.65 -26.63 -41.04
N ARG A 141 -44.38 -27.19 -42.24
CA ARG A 141 -43.01 -27.52 -42.68
C ARG A 141 -42.11 -26.30 -42.68
N SER A 142 -42.57 -25.21 -43.30
CA SER A 142 -41.78 -23.98 -43.41
C SER A 142 -41.47 -23.38 -42.04
N GLU A 143 -42.42 -23.41 -41.11
CA GLU A 143 -42.25 -22.87 -39.77
C GLU A 143 -41.37 -23.78 -38.89
N VAL A 144 -41.55 -25.10 -38.92
CA VAL A 144 -40.66 -26.06 -38.23
C VAL A 144 -39.23 -25.96 -38.78
N GLN A 145 -39.05 -25.81 -40.10
CA GLN A 145 -37.72 -25.64 -40.70
C GLN A 145 -37.07 -24.33 -40.24
N ARG A 146 -37.79 -23.21 -40.29
CA ARG A 146 -37.33 -21.90 -39.79
C ARG A 146 -36.94 -21.96 -38.31
N GLN A 147 -37.75 -22.61 -37.47
CA GLN A 147 -37.47 -22.77 -36.04
C GLN A 147 -36.30 -23.73 -35.79
N THR A 148 -36.12 -24.76 -36.63
CA THR A 148 -34.98 -25.70 -36.52
C THR A 148 -33.67 -24.98 -36.83
N GLU A 149 -33.62 -24.14 -37.86
CA GLU A 149 -32.43 -23.34 -38.19
C GLU A 149 -32.06 -22.35 -37.06
N VAL A 150 -33.05 -21.68 -36.47
CA VAL A 150 -32.84 -20.78 -35.32
C VAL A 150 -32.35 -21.56 -34.10
N THR A 151 -32.91 -22.75 -33.85
CA THR A 151 -32.54 -23.58 -32.70
C THR A 151 -31.14 -24.16 -32.85
N HIS A 152 -30.72 -24.57 -34.05
CA HIS A 152 -29.36 -25.04 -34.31
C HIS A 152 -28.33 -23.93 -34.06
N ARG A 153 -28.58 -22.71 -34.56
CA ARG A 153 -27.69 -21.56 -34.33
C ARG A 153 -27.56 -21.24 -32.83
N LEU A 154 -28.67 -21.26 -32.10
CA LEU A 154 -28.64 -21.11 -30.63
C LEU A 154 -27.84 -22.24 -29.98
N GLN A 155 -28.01 -23.50 -30.38
CA GLN A 155 -27.23 -24.63 -29.87
C GLN A 155 -25.73 -24.44 -30.09
N ASP A 156 -25.30 -24.01 -31.29
CA ASP A 156 -23.89 -23.76 -31.60
C ASP A 156 -23.29 -22.64 -30.72
N GLU A 157 -24.03 -21.53 -30.53
CA GLU A 157 -23.64 -20.43 -29.64
C GLU A 157 -23.52 -20.88 -28.17
N ILE A 158 -24.45 -21.71 -27.69
CA ILE A 158 -24.42 -22.26 -26.32
C ILE A 158 -23.27 -23.25 -26.15
N GLU A 159 -22.98 -24.09 -27.16
CA GLU A 159 -21.89 -25.05 -27.06
C GLU A 159 -20.53 -24.34 -27.09
N MET A 160 -20.38 -23.29 -27.89
CA MET A 160 -19.24 -22.37 -27.80
C MET A 160 -19.12 -21.73 -26.42
N ALA A 161 -20.19 -21.10 -25.91
CA ALA A 161 -20.18 -20.46 -24.59
C ALA A 161 -19.88 -21.44 -23.45
N ARG A 162 -20.40 -22.68 -23.52
CA ARG A 162 -20.06 -23.77 -22.58
C ARG A 162 -18.60 -24.18 -22.70
N ARG A 163 -18.06 -24.38 -23.91
CA ARG A 163 -16.63 -24.74 -24.11
C ARG A 163 -15.71 -23.64 -23.60
N GLU A 164 -16.06 -22.37 -23.83
CA GLU A 164 -15.30 -21.21 -23.36
C GLU A 164 -15.36 -21.08 -21.83
N ALA A 165 -16.54 -21.26 -21.22
CA ALA A 165 -16.70 -21.31 -19.77
C ALA A 165 -15.92 -22.48 -19.15
N ILE A 166 -16.03 -23.69 -19.69
CA ILE A 166 -15.30 -24.87 -19.21
C ILE A 166 -13.78 -24.68 -19.36
N SER A 167 -13.31 -24.05 -20.45
CA SER A 167 -11.90 -23.72 -20.63
C SER A 167 -11.41 -22.72 -19.58
N LYS A 168 -12.15 -21.62 -19.36
CA LYS A 168 -11.83 -20.61 -18.35
C LYS A 168 -11.86 -21.19 -16.93
N THR A 169 -12.89 -21.97 -16.58
CA THR A 169 -12.97 -22.68 -15.29
C THR A 169 -11.86 -23.71 -15.14
N SER A 170 -11.47 -24.42 -16.21
CA SER A 170 -10.34 -25.37 -16.18
C SER A 170 -9.01 -24.66 -15.87
N VAL A 171 -8.73 -23.53 -16.54
CA VAL A 171 -7.51 -22.74 -16.28
C VAL A 171 -7.52 -22.19 -14.84
N VAL A 172 -8.64 -21.63 -14.38
CA VAL A 172 -8.78 -21.17 -12.99
C VAL A 172 -8.54 -22.33 -12.01
N ASN A 173 -9.23 -23.46 -12.17
CA ASN A 173 -9.09 -24.62 -11.29
C ASN A 173 -7.67 -25.22 -11.28
N HIS A 174 -6.97 -25.22 -12.42
CA HIS A 174 -5.58 -25.67 -12.47
C HIS A 174 -4.68 -24.72 -11.67
N THR A 175 -4.88 -23.40 -11.81
CA THR A 175 -4.10 -22.41 -11.04
C THR A 175 -4.47 -22.35 -9.56
N THR A 176 -5.71 -22.66 -9.15
CA THR A 176 -6.07 -22.76 -7.72
C THR A 176 -5.48 -24.01 -7.10
N HIS A 177 -5.58 -25.18 -7.74
CA HIS A 177 -4.97 -26.40 -7.23
C HIS A 177 -3.43 -26.34 -7.20
N ALA A 178 -2.79 -25.67 -8.17
CA ALA A 178 -1.35 -25.42 -8.12
C ALA A 178 -0.94 -24.52 -6.93
N LYS A 179 -1.77 -23.52 -6.58
CA LYS A 179 -1.57 -22.67 -5.40
C LYS A 179 -1.81 -23.42 -4.09
N GLU A 180 -2.88 -24.20 -3.99
CA GLU A 180 -3.19 -25.05 -2.83
C GLU A 180 -2.09 -26.10 -2.60
N ALA A 181 -1.58 -26.73 -3.67
CA ALA A 181 -0.47 -27.67 -3.59
C ALA A 181 0.81 -26.97 -3.07
N LEU A 182 1.13 -25.79 -3.58
CA LEU A 182 2.26 -24.99 -3.10
C LEU A 182 2.09 -24.59 -1.62
N GLU A 183 0.91 -24.13 -1.21
CA GLU A 183 0.64 -23.71 0.17
C GLU A 183 0.80 -24.87 1.16
N ASN A 184 0.28 -26.06 0.83
CA ASN A 184 0.49 -27.27 1.64
C ASN A 184 1.97 -27.63 1.77
N LYS A 185 2.75 -27.50 0.68
CA LYS A 185 4.20 -27.75 0.69
C LYS A 185 4.98 -26.69 1.47
N GLU A 186 4.52 -25.45 1.52
CA GLU A 186 5.08 -24.42 2.40
C GLU A 186 4.75 -24.67 3.89
N VAL A 187 3.60 -25.26 4.20
CA VAL A 187 3.26 -25.67 5.58
C VAL A 187 4.16 -26.82 6.03
N GLU A 188 4.29 -27.88 5.23
CA GLU A 188 5.24 -29.00 5.49
C GLU A 188 6.68 -28.47 5.70
N LEU A 189 7.12 -27.51 4.89
CA LEU A 189 8.44 -26.87 5.02
C LEU A 189 8.59 -26.14 6.37
N ARG A 190 7.57 -25.38 6.79
CA ARG A 190 7.56 -24.67 8.07
C ARG A 190 7.58 -25.64 9.25
N GLU A 191 6.86 -26.76 9.17
CA GLU A 191 6.87 -27.79 10.21
C GLU A 191 8.24 -28.47 10.33
N LEU A 192 8.86 -28.88 9.22
CA LEU A 192 10.23 -29.43 9.21
C LEU A 192 11.26 -28.42 9.74
N THR A 193 11.13 -27.14 9.38
CA THR A 193 11.99 -26.07 9.87
C THR A 193 11.82 -25.86 11.38
N ALA A 194 10.58 -25.91 11.89
CA ALA A 194 10.29 -25.80 13.32
C ALA A 194 10.80 -27.02 14.11
N GLN A 195 10.71 -28.23 13.54
CA GLN A 195 11.32 -29.45 14.11
C GLN A 195 12.84 -29.30 14.21
N LEU A 196 13.50 -28.82 13.15
CA LEU A 196 14.95 -28.55 13.13
C LEU A 196 15.36 -27.50 14.17
N GLN A 197 14.55 -26.47 14.39
CA GLN A 197 14.76 -25.43 15.39
C GLN A 197 14.48 -25.90 16.84
N SER A 198 13.87 -27.08 17.04
CA SER A 198 13.63 -27.60 18.38
C SER A 198 14.92 -28.12 19.02
N GLU A 199 15.45 -27.38 20.00
CA GLU A 199 16.81 -27.62 20.52
C GLU A 199 16.96 -28.82 21.47
N LYS A 200 15.86 -29.45 21.91
CA LYS A 200 15.87 -30.33 23.10
C LYS A 200 15.80 -31.85 22.83
N MET A 201 15.65 -32.31 21.59
CA MET A 201 15.20 -33.70 21.33
C MET A 201 15.92 -34.48 20.20
N MET A 202 17.01 -33.97 19.60
CA MET A 202 17.65 -34.65 18.45
C MET A 202 19.17 -34.78 18.54
N SER A 203 19.67 -35.91 18.04
CA SER A 203 21.08 -36.20 17.78
C SER A 203 21.62 -35.34 16.63
N ASP A 204 22.93 -35.07 16.61
CA ASP A 204 23.57 -34.29 15.54
C ASP A 204 23.45 -34.96 14.16
N GLU A 205 23.35 -36.29 14.10
CA GLU A 205 23.14 -37.02 12.84
C GLU A 205 21.70 -36.87 12.32
N GLU A 206 20.70 -36.81 13.21
CA GLU A 206 19.30 -36.53 12.86
C GLU A 206 19.15 -35.10 12.39
N ARG A 207 19.76 -34.14 13.10
CA ARG A 207 19.87 -32.72 12.71
C ARG A 207 20.62 -32.51 11.39
N ARG A 208 21.45 -33.44 10.95
CA ARG A 208 22.09 -33.39 9.63
C ARG A 208 21.12 -33.88 8.55
N LYS A 209 20.50 -35.05 8.74
CA LYS A 209 19.51 -35.61 7.81
C LYS A 209 18.34 -34.65 7.58
N LEU A 210 17.80 -34.04 8.65
CA LEU A 210 16.75 -33.02 8.55
C LEU A 210 17.21 -31.72 7.87
N ARG A 211 18.50 -31.36 7.92
CA ARG A 211 19.02 -30.20 7.16
C ARG A 211 19.11 -30.51 5.67
N ASP A 212 19.60 -31.70 5.32
CA ASP A 212 19.68 -32.15 3.93
C ASP A 212 18.26 -32.30 3.34
N GLU A 213 17.30 -32.81 4.12
CA GLU A 213 15.88 -32.92 3.74
C GLU A 213 15.21 -31.55 3.60
N VAL A 214 15.39 -30.61 4.55
CA VAL A 214 14.89 -29.23 4.43
C VAL A 214 15.46 -28.56 3.18
N ALA A 215 16.76 -28.66 2.91
CA ALA A 215 17.38 -28.06 1.74
C ALA A 215 16.84 -28.65 0.41
N GLN A 216 16.56 -29.96 0.36
CA GLN A 216 15.87 -30.56 -0.79
C GLN A 216 14.45 -30.00 -0.93
N ARG A 217 13.73 -29.87 0.19
CA ARG A 217 12.36 -29.35 0.22
C ARG A 217 12.25 -27.87 -0.15
N GLU A 218 13.24 -27.05 0.22
CA GLU A 218 13.36 -25.65 -0.17
C GLU A 218 13.51 -25.53 -1.70
N ASN A 219 14.34 -26.37 -2.32
CA ASN A 219 14.49 -26.41 -3.77
C ASN A 219 13.19 -26.83 -4.48
N GLU A 220 12.50 -27.87 -4.01
CA GLU A 220 11.20 -28.29 -4.54
C GLU A 220 10.15 -27.15 -4.45
N VAL A 221 10.06 -26.48 -3.30
CA VAL A 221 9.16 -25.32 -3.10
C VAL A 221 9.53 -24.16 -4.01
N GLN A 222 10.83 -23.90 -4.24
CA GLN A 222 11.30 -22.84 -5.13
C GLN A 222 10.97 -23.15 -6.61
N GLU A 223 11.06 -24.41 -7.03
CA GLU A 223 10.68 -24.84 -8.38
C GLU A 223 9.16 -24.72 -8.59
N MET A 224 8.34 -25.19 -7.62
CA MET A 224 6.88 -25.00 -7.65
C MET A 224 6.48 -23.52 -7.64
N ARG A 225 7.18 -22.66 -6.88
CA ARG A 225 6.95 -21.20 -6.92
C ARG A 225 7.20 -20.61 -8.31
N SER A 226 8.26 -21.03 -9.00
CA SER A 226 8.56 -20.52 -10.34
C SER A 226 7.52 -20.93 -11.38
N GLU A 227 7.01 -22.16 -11.31
CA GLU A 227 5.95 -22.63 -12.22
C GLU A 227 4.58 -22.00 -11.88
N VAL A 228 4.24 -21.85 -10.59
CA VAL A 228 3.04 -21.08 -10.18
C VAL A 228 3.15 -19.63 -10.63
N GLN A 229 4.32 -19.00 -10.53
CA GLN A 229 4.54 -17.65 -11.06
C GLN A 229 4.28 -17.60 -12.57
N ARG A 230 4.89 -18.51 -13.34
CA ARG A 230 4.69 -18.61 -14.80
C ARG A 230 3.22 -18.81 -15.18
N GLN A 231 2.48 -19.64 -14.44
CA GLN A 231 1.04 -19.84 -14.64
C GLN A 231 0.23 -18.59 -14.26
N THR A 232 0.58 -17.91 -13.16
CA THR A 232 -0.10 -16.66 -12.78
C THR A 232 0.16 -15.53 -13.77
N GLU A 233 1.35 -15.44 -14.36
CA GLU A 233 1.63 -14.49 -15.44
C GLU A 233 0.75 -14.74 -16.68
N VAL A 234 0.47 -16.01 -17.03
CA VAL A 234 -0.47 -16.33 -18.11
C VAL A 234 -1.89 -15.93 -17.74
N THR A 235 -2.35 -16.18 -16.50
CA THR A 235 -3.68 -15.71 -16.07
C THR A 235 -3.77 -14.19 -16.00
N HIS A 236 -2.70 -13.49 -15.60
CA HIS A 236 -2.67 -12.03 -15.57
C HIS A 236 -2.68 -11.43 -16.96
N ARG A 237 -1.97 -12.00 -17.96
CA ARG A 237 -2.08 -11.53 -19.36
C ARG A 237 -3.51 -11.64 -19.89
N LEU A 238 -4.21 -12.75 -19.61
CA LEU A 238 -5.61 -12.93 -19.98
C LEU A 238 -6.55 -11.99 -19.22
N GLN A 239 -6.24 -11.67 -17.95
CA GLN A 239 -6.98 -10.68 -17.17
C GLN A 239 -6.71 -9.25 -17.65
N ASP A 240 -5.47 -8.92 -18.03
CA ASP A 240 -5.06 -7.62 -18.58
C ASP A 240 -5.70 -7.36 -19.93
N GLU A 241 -5.88 -8.38 -20.80
CA GLU A 241 -6.64 -8.25 -22.04
C GLU A 241 -8.12 -7.89 -21.77
N ILE A 242 -8.74 -8.54 -20.78
CA ILE A 242 -10.11 -8.24 -20.33
C ILE A 242 -10.19 -6.87 -19.62
N GLU A 243 -9.17 -6.48 -18.85
CA GLU A 243 -9.13 -5.21 -18.13
C GLU A 243 -8.78 -4.04 -19.07
N MET A 244 -7.98 -4.25 -20.13
CA MET A 244 -7.77 -3.25 -21.19
C MET A 244 -9.09 -2.94 -21.91
N ALA A 245 -9.86 -3.95 -22.29
CA ALA A 245 -11.20 -3.77 -22.88
C ALA A 245 -12.16 -3.02 -21.95
N ARG A 246 -11.98 -3.12 -20.62
CA ARG A 246 -12.73 -2.34 -19.62
C ARG A 246 -12.14 -0.94 -19.37
N ARG A 247 -10.82 -0.76 -19.42
CA ARG A 247 -10.14 0.53 -19.24
C ARG A 247 -10.34 1.46 -20.43
N GLU A 248 -10.45 0.94 -21.65
CA GLU A 248 -10.79 1.75 -22.82
C GLU A 248 -12.18 2.42 -22.68
N ALA A 249 -13.12 1.77 -21.97
CA ALA A 249 -14.41 2.36 -21.60
C ALA A 249 -14.33 3.38 -20.44
N ILE A 250 -13.31 3.31 -19.58
CA ILE A 250 -13.20 4.09 -18.33
C ILE A 250 -12.17 5.24 -18.42
N SER A 251 -11.27 5.24 -19.41
CA SER A 251 -10.21 6.25 -19.62
C SER A 251 -10.69 7.67 -19.99
N LYS A 252 -12.01 7.95 -19.96
CA LYS A 252 -12.59 9.27 -20.27
C LYS A 252 -12.66 10.23 -19.07
N THR A 253 -12.19 9.86 -17.87
CA THR A 253 -12.35 10.67 -16.65
C THR A 253 -11.10 10.77 -15.75
N SER A 254 -10.34 11.87 -15.96
CA SER A 254 -9.65 12.76 -15.00
C SER A 254 -8.62 12.27 -13.95
N VAL A 255 -7.62 13.14 -13.76
CA VAL A 255 -6.60 13.22 -12.68
C VAL A 255 -6.95 14.39 -11.70
N VAL A 256 -6.22 14.81 -10.65
CA VAL A 256 -4.78 14.67 -10.29
C VAL A 256 -4.48 14.78 -8.76
N ASN A 257 -3.38 14.16 -8.33
CA ASN A 257 -2.48 14.38 -7.17
C ASN A 257 -2.88 15.16 -5.87
N HIS A 258 -2.75 14.46 -4.72
CA HIS A 258 -1.75 14.65 -3.63
C HIS A 258 -1.48 16.03 -2.97
N THR A 259 -1.41 16.08 -1.62
CA THR A 259 -0.32 16.66 -0.78
C THR A 259 -0.62 16.52 0.74
N THR A 260 0.40 16.27 1.57
CA THR A 260 0.34 16.04 3.03
C THR A 260 1.00 17.19 3.80
N HIS A 261 0.52 17.53 5.01
CA HIS A 261 1.27 18.34 5.99
C HIS A 261 0.94 17.96 7.45
N ILE A 262 1.98 17.92 8.30
CA ILE A 262 1.92 17.79 9.76
C ILE A 262 2.77 18.91 10.37
N THR A 263 2.30 19.55 11.45
CA THR A 263 3.08 20.52 12.22
C THR A 263 2.94 20.27 13.73
N HIS A 264 4.07 20.13 14.40
CA HIS A 264 4.21 20.09 15.85
C HIS A 264 4.66 21.47 16.37
N THR A 265 4.20 21.88 17.54
CA THR A 265 4.80 22.99 18.32
C THR A 265 4.81 22.67 19.81
N MET A 266 5.95 22.94 20.45
CA MET A 266 6.19 22.88 21.89
C MET A 266 6.28 24.31 22.44
N LEU A 267 5.86 24.54 23.68
CA LEU A 267 6.29 25.69 24.48
C LEU A 267 6.52 25.29 25.94
N THR A 268 7.70 25.62 26.45
CA THR A 268 8.10 25.57 27.87
C THR A 268 8.04 26.98 28.46
N ARG A 269 7.76 27.10 29.76
CA ARG A 269 7.77 28.39 30.48
C ARG A 269 8.71 28.33 31.69
N GLU A 270 9.50 29.38 31.89
CA GLU A 270 10.36 29.64 33.05
C GLU A 270 9.72 30.68 34.01
N GLU A 271 10.51 31.15 34.98
CA GLU A 271 10.31 32.18 36.04
C GLU A 271 10.22 31.58 37.46
N ASN A 272 10.80 32.14 38.52
CA ASN A 272 11.84 33.18 38.69
C ASN A 272 12.41 33.07 40.13
N HIS A 273 13.63 33.56 40.38
CA HIS A 273 14.13 33.83 41.74
C HIS A 273 14.73 35.24 41.81
N THR A 274 14.50 35.91 42.94
CA THR A 274 14.91 37.28 43.26
C THR A 274 15.84 37.27 44.47
N ASP A 275 16.98 37.94 44.36
CA ASP A 275 17.90 38.21 45.48
C ASP A 275 17.83 39.71 45.84
N GLU A 276 17.95 40.03 47.14
CA GLU A 276 18.10 41.40 47.64
C GLU A 276 19.57 41.71 47.95
N ASP A 277 19.99 42.97 47.74
CA ASP A 277 21.37 43.43 47.95
C ASP A 277 21.63 43.91 49.38
N GLU A 278 22.64 43.34 50.06
CA GLU A 278 23.37 44.01 51.14
C GLU A 278 24.84 44.22 50.76
N ASN A 279 25.38 45.40 51.08
CA ASN A 279 26.75 45.80 50.75
C ASN A 279 27.78 45.07 51.63
N PHE A 280 28.30 43.95 51.13
CA PHE A 280 29.45 43.27 51.72
C PHE A 280 30.65 43.34 50.77
N ALA A 281 31.76 43.94 51.21
CA ALA A 281 33.00 44.00 50.43
C ALA A 281 33.88 42.78 50.74
N THR A 282 33.87 41.76 49.87
CA THR A 282 34.80 40.64 49.95
C THR A 282 35.97 40.83 48.99
N ASP A 283 37.15 40.41 49.42
CA ASP A 283 38.25 40.17 48.50
C ASP A 283 37.90 38.94 47.64
N LEU A 284 38.02 39.12 46.32
CA LEU A 284 37.73 38.11 45.32
C LEU A 284 39.01 37.53 44.70
N THR A 285 40.19 37.98 45.14
CA THR A 285 41.49 37.62 44.58
C THR A 285 42.31 36.72 45.50
N ASN A 286 42.47 35.46 45.11
CA ASN A 286 43.38 34.51 45.76
C ASN A 286 44.61 34.25 44.87
N GLU A 287 45.81 34.11 45.46
CA GLU A 287 47.05 33.84 44.71
C GLU A 287 46.98 32.55 43.88
N ALA A 288 46.24 31.54 44.34
CA ALA A 288 46.02 30.28 43.65
C ALA A 288 45.33 30.41 42.28
N ASP A 289 44.73 31.58 41.98
CA ASP A 289 43.98 31.83 40.76
C ASP A 289 44.71 32.73 39.74
N GLN A 290 45.99 33.03 39.95
CA GLN A 290 46.78 33.91 39.07
C GLN A 290 47.11 33.31 37.69
N HIS A 291 47.08 31.98 37.52
CA HIS A 291 47.58 31.30 36.32
C HIS A 291 46.52 30.53 35.52
N VAL A 292 45.27 30.97 35.60
CA VAL A 292 44.12 30.18 35.18
C VAL A 292 43.74 30.43 33.70
N PRO A 293 43.57 29.39 32.85
CA PRO A 293 43.33 29.56 31.42
C PRO A 293 42.08 30.37 31.05
N GLN A 294 42.25 31.36 30.17
CA GLN A 294 41.18 32.24 29.67
C GLN A 294 40.51 31.68 28.40
N ARG A 295 39.93 30.47 28.50
CA ARG A 295 39.26 29.75 27.38
C ARG A 295 38.08 30.51 26.75
N GLU A 296 37.59 31.56 27.39
CA GLU A 296 36.59 32.47 26.85
C GLU A 296 37.12 33.40 25.75
N LEU A 297 38.43 33.62 25.68
CA LEU A 297 39.05 34.39 24.60
C LEU A 297 38.88 33.67 23.26
N ASP A 298 38.88 32.34 23.26
CA ASP A 298 38.72 31.52 22.06
C ASP A 298 37.25 31.25 21.70
N ARG A 299 36.28 31.82 22.43
CA ARG A 299 34.85 31.63 22.12
C ARG A 299 34.48 32.26 20.80
N VAL A 300 33.72 31.50 20.02
CA VAL A 300 33.04 31.90 18.79
C VAL A 300 31.54 31.66 18.96
N THR A 301 30.73 32.31 18.14
CA THR A 301 29.26 32.18 18.22
C THR A 301 28.77 30.82 17.70
N ALA A 302 27.60 30.38 18.16
CA ALA A 302 27.01 29.12 17.66
C ALA A 302 26.72 29.16 16.15
N ALA A 303 26.43 30.34 15.59
CA ALA A 303 26.28 30.56 14.16
C ALA A 303 27.62 30.47 13.39
N GLU A 304 28.75 30.79 14.02
CA GLU A 304 30.08 30.57 13.41
C GLU A 304 30.52 29.11 13.51
N GLN A 305 30.16 28.41 14.60
CA GLN A 305 30.50 26.99 14.78
C GLN A 305 29.63 26.04 13.92
N ASN A 306 28.36 26.38 13.71
CA ASN A 306 27.39 25.49 13.07
C ASN A 306 26.83 26.11 11.78
N GLN A 307 27.33 25.60 10.66
CA GLN A 307 26.92 26.05 9.33
C GLN A 307 25.41 25.86 9.05
N SER A 308 24.74 24.87 9.68
CA SER A 308 23.28 24.71 9.56
C SER A 308 22.51 25.81 10.31
N ILE A 309 23.01 26.27 11.45
CA ILE A 309 22.43 27.42 12.16
C ILE A 309 22.65 28.69 11.31
N LYS A 310 23.85 28.88 10.76
CA LYS A 310 24.17 30.01 9.89
C LYS A 310 23.22 30.09 8.68
N THR A 311 23.09 29.01 7.92
CA THR A 311 22.22 28.99 6.72
C THR A 311 20.75 29.20 7.06
N LYS A 312 20.25 28.62 8.16
CA LYS A 312 18.88 28.86 8.64
C LYS A 312 18.65 30.34 9.01
N LEU A 313 19.60 30.98 9.69
CA LEU A 313 19.50 32.40 10.02
C LEU A 313 19.57 33.29 8.77
N GLU A 314 20.41 32.94 7.78
CA GLU A 314 20.48 33.65 6.49
C GLU A 314 19.18 33.50 5.68
N MET A 315 18.55 32.31 5.67
CA MET A 315 17.24 32.10 5.05
C MET A 315 16.14 32.93 5.72
N LEU A 316 15.98 32.80 7.06
CA LEU A 316 15.00 33.57 7.82
C LEU A 316 15.21 35.08 7.67
N THR A 317 16.46 35.55 7.59
CA THR A 317 16.73 36.97 7.31
C THR A 317 16.19 37.39 5.94
N ARG A 318 16.38 36.58 4.88
CA ARG A 318 15.87 36.89 3.53
C ARG A 318 14.35 36.85 3.45
N GLU A 319 13.72 35.89 4.11
CA GLU A 319 12.25 35.75 4.16
C GLU A 319 11.60 36.93 4.90
N LEU A 320 12.18 37.35 6.02
CA LEU A 320 11.64 38.45 6.83
C LEU A 320 11.92 39.84 6.25
N GLU A 321 13.01 40.05 5.51
CA GLU A 321 13.34 41.37 4.92
C GLU A 321 12.26 41.83 3.91
N VAL A 322 11.53 40.92 3.27
CA VAL A 322 10.43 41.25 2.33
C VAL A 322 9.21 41.84 3.03
N VAL A 323 8.99 41.52 4.32
CA VAL A 323 7.81 41.93 5.11
C VAL A 323 8.14 42.96 6.19
N LYS A 324 9.37 43.49 6.18
CA LYS A 324 9.90 44.40 7.19
C LYS A 324 9.42 45.84 6.95
N ASP A 325 8.83 46.45 7.97
CA ASP A 325 8.50 47.88 7.95
C ASP A 325 9.72 48.72 8.37
N GLU A 326 10.31 49.44 7.42
CA GLU A 326 11.44 50.35 7.65
C GLU A 326 11.11 51.49 8.63
N ARG A 327 9.84 51.85 8.81
CA ARG A 327 9.41 52.95 9.68
C ARG A 327 9.26 52.55 11.14
N ALA A 328 9.27 51.24 11.43
CA ALA A 328 9.04 50.67 12.76
C ALA A 328 10.32 50.06 13.38
N VAL A 329 11.50 50.30 12.79
CA VAL A 329 12.77 49.72 13.25
C VAL A 329 13.23 50.40 14.56
N PRO A 330 13.36 49.67 15.69
CA PRO A 330 13.85 50.24 16.95
C PRO A 330 15.36 50.56 16.92
N ASP A 331 15.81 51.48 17.77
CA ASP A 331 17.21 51.89 17.90
C ASP A 331 18.18 50.70 18.14
N TYR A 332 17.75 49.71 18.91
CA TYR A 332 18.52 48.49 19.17
C TYR A 332 18.75 47.64 17.91
N ASP A 333 17.80 47.63 16.97
CA ASP A 333 17.93 46.91 15.70
C ASP A 333 18.84 47.67 14.73
N VAL A 334 18.78 49.00 14.71
CA VAL A 334 19.75 49.85 13.98
C VAL A 334 21.17 49.56 14.49
N LEU A 335 21.36 49.55 15.81
CA LEU A 335 22.64 49.20 16.45
C LEU A 335 23.06 47.75 16.14
N HIS A 336 22.13 46.80 16.11
CA HIS A 336 22.42 45.41 15.74
C HIS A 336 22.84 45.28 14.26
N MET A 337 22.18 45.99 13.35
CA MET A 337 22.52 46.03 11.92
C MET A 337 23.89 46.67 11.69
N GLU A 338 24.23 47.75 12.39
CA GLU A 338 25.57 48.35 12.32
C GLU A 338 26.66 47.42 12.90
N ASN A 339 26.37 46.72 14.00
CA ASN A 339 27.28 45.71 14.55
C ASN A 339 27.52 44.57 13.54
N LYS A 340 26.45 44.00 12.96
CA LYS A 340 26.54 43.00 11.89
C LYS A 340 27.34 43.50 10.68
N ARG A 341 27.05 44.71 10.19
CA ARG A 341 27.73 45.33 9.04
C ARG A 341 29.23 45.52 9.28
N ALA A 342 29.61 45.85 10.51
CA ALA A 342 31.01 45.96 10.94
C ALA A 342 31.66 44.61 11.29
N GLY A 343 30.98 43.47 11.11
CA GLY A 343 31.48 42.15 11.45
C GLY A 343 31.65 41.90 12.97
N ARG A 344 31.05 42.75 13.81
CA ARG A 344 31.10 42.66 15.28
C ARG A 344 30.10 41.61 15.78
N ASP A 345 30.55 40.79 16.72
CA ASP A 345 29.72 39.87 17.49
C ASP A 345 30.07 39.95 18.99
N LYS A 346 29.28 39.27 19.83
CA LYS A 346 29.45 39.28 21.29
C LYS A 346 30.88 38.95 21.75
N TYR A 347 31.54 37.95 21.16
CA TYR A 347 32.86 37.51 21.58
C TYR A 347 33.99 38.32 20.93
N LYS A 348 33.85 38.73 19.65
CA LYS A 348 34.79 39.68 19.03
C LYS A 348 34.82 41.03 19.77
N THR A 349 33.65 41.59 20.09
CA THR A 349 33.55 42.83 20.85
C THR A 349 34.09 42.67 22.27
N LEU A 350 33.79 41.57 22.96
CA LEU A 350 34.37 41.28 24.29
C LEU A 350 35.91 41.17 24.26
N ARG A 351 36.49 40.55 23.22
CA ARG A 351 37.96 40.54 23.02
C ARG A 351 38.50 41.95 22.82
N GLN A 352 37.85 42.75 21.97
CA GLN A 352 38.28 44.11 21.62
C GLN A 352 38.31 45.04 22.84
N ILE A 353 37.23 45.11 23.63
CA ILE A 353 37.13 45.99 24.81
C ILE A 353 37.97 45.52 26.00
N ARG A 354 38.43 44.26 25.99
CA ARG A 354 39.35 43.71 27.00
C ARG A 354 40.83 43.82 26.59
N GLY A 355 41.11 44.34 25.40
CA GLY A 355 42.47 44.56 24.91
C GLY A 355 43.24 45.60 25.73
N GLY A 356 44.54 45.37 25.93
CA GLY A 356 45.41 46.23 26.73
C GLY A 356 45.36 45.94 28.23
N ASN A 357 46.28 46.57 28.97
CA ASN A 357 46.38 46.38 30.42
C ASN A 357 45.20 47.02 31.18
N THR A 358 45.01 46.63 32.44
CA THR A 358 43.91 47.12 33.27
C THR A 358 43.95 48.64 33.43
N LYS A 359 45.14 49.21 33.62
CA LYS A 359 45.34 50.67 33.73
C LYS A 359 44.78 51.41 32.51
N ARG A 360 45.16 51.02 31.29
CA ARG A 360 44.65 51.63 30.05
C ARG A 360 43.13 51.59 29.95
N ARG A 361 42.49 50.50 30.41
CA ARG A 361 41.03 50.36 30.35
C ARG A 361 40.32 51.21 31.41
N ILE A 362 40.93 51.40 32.58
CA ILE A 362 40.48 52.40 33.57
C ILE A 362 40.68 53.80 33.02
N ASP A 363 41.89 54.14 32.56
CA ASP A 363 42.20 55.45 31.97
C ASP A 363 41.26 55.78 30.78
N GLN A 364 40.81 54.80 30.00
CA GLN A 364 39.79 54.99 28.96
C GLN A 364 38.39 55.26 29.53
N TYR A 365 37.98 54.52 30.57
CA TYR A 365 36.67 54.67 31.21
C TYR A 365 36.52 56.04 31.92
N GLU A 366 37.56 56.51 32.61
CA GLU A 366 37.58 57.84 33.26
C GLU A 366 37.55 59.02 32.27
N ASN A 367 37.69 58.75 30.96
CA ASN A 367 37.65 59.74 29.87
C ASN A 367 36.40 59.57 28.96
N MET A 368 35.40 58.77 29.37
CA MET A 368 34.11 58.60 28.67
C MET A 368 33.01 59.47 29.29
#